data_AF-A0A7Z0SL38-F1
#
_entry.id   AF-A0A7Z0SL38-F1
#
_cell.length_a   1.000
_cell.length_b   1.000
_cell.length_c   1.000
_cell.angle_alpha   90.00
_cell.angle_beta   90.00
_cell.angle_gamma   90.00
#
_symmetry.space_group_name_H-M   'P 1'
#
loop_
_entity.id
_entity.type
_entity.pdbx_description
1 polymer ?
#
loop_
_entity_poly.entity_id
_entity_poly.type
_entity_poly.pdbx_seq_one_letter_code
_entity_poly.pdbx_strand_id
1 'polypeptide(L)'
;MEKFNTIRLAISLADYVNGVARRHAAVSQRMFPEYKIRAVTNSVHPSTWTSEPMRKLYTRYWPDWHHSPELLMDVEQIPSVDIWEAHLLAKDILIRLVYERRGPLLNMSLPVIGFARRMTAYKRANLLFSDLNRLKNMAKSQPFQIVLAGKAHPRDEEGKRIIEQLHQQAISLADAVNVALAIVSGSDVWHQYSDAAARGFWHQRYESSFQWSA
;
A
#
# COMPACT_ATOMS: atom_id res chain seq x y z
N MET A 1 0.04 43.06 9.54
CA MET A 1 -0.25 42.15 10.67
C MET A 1 0.41 40.82 10.34
N GLU A 2 1.40 40.40 11.13
CA GLU A 2 2.09 39.12 10.90
C GLU A 2 1.08 37.98 11.07
N LYS A 3 1.00 37.06 10.09
CA LYS A 3 0.05 35.95 10.14
C LYS A 3 0.48 34.98 11.24
N PHE A 4 -0.41 34.73 12.19
CA PHE A 4 -0.21 33.74 13.25
C PHE A 4 0.11 32.36 12.65
N ASN A 5 1.23 31.77 13.08
CA ASN A 5 1.68 30.46 12.62
C ASN A 5 1.50 29.41 13.72
N THR A 6 0.41 28.65 13.63
CA THR A 6 0.06 27.61 14.61
C THR A 6 1.12 26.51 14.72
N ILE A 7 1.86 26.21 13.65
CA ILE A 7 2.93 25.20 13.68
C ILE A 7 4.09 25.69 14.54
N ARG A 8 4.56 26.93 14.31
CA ARG A 8 5.63 27.53 15.13
C ARG A 8 5.23 27.62 16.60
N LEU A 9 3.99 28.01 16.89
CA LEU A 9 3.49 28.02 18.27
C LEU A 9 3.51 26.61 18.89
N ALA A 10 2.97 25.61 18.19
CA ALA A 10 2.92 24.24 18.69
C ALA A 10 4.31 23.67 18.97
N ILE A 11 5.27 23.93 18.07
CA ILE A 11 6.65 23.50 18.22
C ILE A 11 7.33 24.25 19.38
N SER A 12 7.12 25.56 19.54
CA SER A 12 7.73 26.34 20.63
C SER A 12 7.22 25.97 22.02
N LEU A 13 6.01 25.40 22.11
CA LEU A 13 5.41 24.97 23.37
C LEU A 13 5.61 23.47 23.67
N ALA A 14 6.27 22.72 22.78
CA ALA A 14 6.45 21.28 22.92
C ALA A 14 7.86 20.93 23.40
N ASP A 15 7.96 20.06 24.40
CA ASP A 15 9.24 19.48 24.84
C ASP A 15 9.84 18.52 23.80
N TYR A 16 8.99 17.95 22.94
CA TYR A 16 9.39 16.97 21.95
C TYR A 16 8.66 17.14 20.62
N VAL A 17 9.43 17.14 19.54
CA VAL A 17 8.93 17.32 18.18
C VAL A 17 9.49 16.22 17.30
N ASN A 18 8.63 15.52 16.57
CA ASN A 18 9.04 14.42 15.71
C ASN A 18 8.35 14.40 14.35
N GLY A 19 9.07 13.87 13.38
CA GLY A 19 8.50 13.32 12.16
C GLY A 19 8.05 11.87 12.34
N VAL A 20 7.21 11.41 11.40
CA VAL A 20 6.61 10.06 11.41
C VAL A 20 7.40 9.02 10.59
N ALA A 21 8.56 9.42 10.08
CA ALA A 21 9.53 8.59 9.35
C ALA A 21 10.88 9.34 9.32
N ARG A 22 11.99 8.63 9.12
CA ARG A 22 13.32 9.26 9.01
C ARG A 22 13.37 10.36 7.94
N ARG A 23 12.84 10.08 6.74
CA ARG A 23 12.80 11.05 5.64
C ARG A 23 11.85 12.22 5.94
N HIS A 24 10.72 11.95 6.61
CA HIS A 24 9.80 13.01 7.03
C HIS A 24 10.48 13.95 8.04
N ALA A 25 11.15 13.41 9.05
CA ALA A 25 11.91 14.20 10.02
C ALA A 25 13.00 15.03 9.34
N ALA A 26 13.75 14.45 8.39
CA ALA A 26 14.79 15.18 7.64
C ALA A 26 14.22 16.35 6.81
N VAL A 27 13.06 16.16 6.17
CA VAL A 27 12.37 17.24 5.44
C VAL A 27 11.86 18.31 6.41
N SER A 28 11.20 17.92 7.50
CA SER A 28 10.73 18.86 8.52
C SER A 28 11.88 19.65 9.16
N GLN A 29 13.03 19.01 9.42
CA GLN A 29 14.21 19.67 9.99
C GLN A 29 14.75 20.77 9.08
N ARG A 30 14.64 20.63 7.75
CA ARG A 30 15.01 21.68 6.79
C ARG A 30 14.01 22.83 6.77
N MET A 31 12.73 22.56 7.05
CA MET A 31 11.67 23.58 7.11
C MET A 31 11.71 24.40 8.40
N PHE A 32 12.20 23.80 9.49
CA PHE A 32 12.23 24.37 10.83
C PHE A 32 13.62 24.16 11.48
N PRO A 33 14.68 24.76 10.91
CA PRO A 33 16.06 24.51 11.31
C PRO A 33 16.36 24.89 12.77
N GLU A 34 15.60 25.81 13.34
CA GLU A 34 15.75 26.31 14.70
C GLU A 34 15.25 25.34 15.80
N TYR A 35 14.62 24.21 15.41
CA TYR A 35 14.09 23.22 16.35
C TYR A 35 14.71 21.85 16.14
N LYS A 36 14.89 21.08 17.21
CA LYS A 36 15.37 19.69 17.14
C LYS A 36 14.21 18.75 16.81
N ILE A 37 14.19 18.22 15.58
CA ILE A 37 13.15 17.29 15.13
C ILE A 37 13.69 15.87 15.08
N ARG A 38 13.09 14.97 15.87
CA ARG A 38 13.45 13.54 15.88
C ARG A 38 12.57 12.73 14.92
N ALA A 39 12.89 11.46 14.71
CA ALA A 39 12.06 10.55 13.92
C ALA A 39 11.47 9.46 14.82
N VAL A 40 10.16 9.32 14.79
CA VAL A 40 9.44 8.17 15.34
C VAL A 40 8.72 7.53 14.16
N THR A 41 9.23 6.41 13.66
CA THR A 41 8.67 5.79 12.45
C THR A 41 7.33 5.14 12.78
N ASN A 42 6.30 5.46 12.01
CA ASN A 42 4.98 4.87 12.20
C ASN A 42 5.04 3.34 12.07
N SER A 43 4.20 2.68 12.86
CA SER A 43 3.98 1.24 12.83
C SER A 43 2.48 0.94 12.78
N VAL A 44 2.14 -0.33 12.62
CA VAL A 44 0.77 -0.86 12.69
C VAL A 44 0.69 -1.90 13.79
N HIS A 45 -0.49 -2.04 14.40
CA HIS A 45 -0.70 -3.07 15.43
C HIS A 45 -0.68 -4.47 14.81
N PRO A 46 0.27 -5.35 15.17
CA PRO A 46 0.47 -6.63 14.46
C PRO A 46 -0.77 -7.53 14.49
N SER A 47 -1.44 -7.64 15.64
CA SER A 47 -2.59 -8.53 15.82
C SER A 47 -3.83 -8.07 15.03
N THR A 48 -3.99 -6.77 14.80
CA THR A 48 -5.13 -6.23 14.05
C THR A 48 -4.90 -6.28 12.54
N TRP A 49 -3.66 -6.07 12.10
CA TRP A 49 -3.32 -5.90 10.69
C TRP A 49 -2.79 -7.17 10.00
N THR A 50 -2.75 -8.29 10.72
CA THR A 50 -2.37 -9.60 10.18
C THR A 50 -3.63 -10.42 9.92
N SER A 51 -3.70 -11.09 8.76
CA SER A 51 -4.84 -11.95 8.42
C SER A 51 -4.92 -13.16 9.36
N GLU A 52 -6.11 -13.70 9.54
CA GLU A 52 -6.34 -14.82 10.46
C GLU A 52 -5.49 -16.07 10.14
N PRO A 53 -5.37 -16.51 8.87
CA PRO A 53 -4.50 -17.64 8.51
C PRO A 53 -3.03 -17.38 8.82
N MET A 54 -2.56 -16.16 8.55
CA MET A 54 -1.18 -15.78 8.81
C MET A 54 -0.89 -15.67 10.31
N ARG A 55 -1.87 -15.20 11.11
CA ARG A 55 -1.78 -15.20 12.57
C ARG A 55 -1.67 -16.62 13.11
N LYS A 56 -2.49 -17.56 12.64
CA LYS A 56 -2.38 -18.98 13.03
C LYS A 56 -1.00 -19.55 12.71
N LEU A 57 -0.46 -19.22 11.55
CA LEU A 57 0.89 -19.63 11.15
C LEU A 57 1.93 -19.05 12.13
N TYR A 58 1.95 -17.74 12.32
CA TYR A 58 2.92 -17.10 13.22
C TYR A 58 2.82 -17.60 14.66
N THR A 59 1.61 -17.76 15.19
CA THR A 59 1.40 -18.30 16.55
C THR A 59 1.91 -19.72 16.72
N ARG A 60 1.94 -20.54 15.66
CA ARG A 60 2.52 -21.90 15.69
C ARG A 60 4.04 -21.88 15.91
N TYR A 61 4.73 -20.94 15.27
CA TYR A 61 6.19 -20.81 15.35
C TYR A 61 6.63 -19.97 16.56
N TRP A 62 5.87 -18.92 16.87
CA TRP A 62 6.16 -17.97 17.94
C TRP A 62 4.87 -17.58 18.68
N PRO A 63 4.51 -18.24 19.79
CA PRO A 63 3.27 -17.93 20.51
C PRO A 63 3.11 -16.45 20.91
N ASP A 64 4.23 -15.78 21.26
CA ASP A 64 4.23 -14.41 21.78
C ASP A 64 4.50 -13.31 20.74
N TRP A 65 4.47 -13.63 19.44
CA TRP A 65 4.77 -12.68 18.34
C TRP A 65 3.93 -11.39 18.37
N HIS A 66 2.74 -11.46 18.97
CA HIS A 66 1.84 -10.32 19.16
C HIS A 66 2.42 -9.22 20.05
N HIS A 67 3.17 -9.61 21.08
CA HIS A 67 3.81 -8.71 22.03
C HIS A 67 5.25 -8.39 21.64
N SER A 68 5.89 -9.30 20.91
CA SER A 68 7.25 -9.18 20.39
C SER A 68 7.26 -9.36 18.86
N PRO A 69 6.80 -8.35 18.08
CA PRO A 69 6.77 -8.45 16.63
C PRO A 69 8.16 -8.53 15.99
N GLU A 70 9.23 -8.20 16.72
CA GLU A 70 10.61 -8.44 16.32
C GLU A 70 10.90 -9.90 15.99
N LEU A 71 10.14 -10.85 16.55
CA LEU A 71 10.23 -12.28 16.22
C LEU A 71 9.90 -12.55 14.74
N LEU A 72 9.12 -11.68 14.09
CA LEU A 72 8.81 -11.81 12.66
C LEU A 72 10.01 -11.47 11.75
N MET A 73 11.11 -10.93 12.28
CA MET A 73 12.34 -10.77 11.50
C MET A 73 12.96 -12.13 11.12
N ASP A 74 12.62 -13.18 11.88
CA ASP A 74 13.08 -14.54 11.65
C ASP A 74 12.12 -15.35 10.76
N VAL A 75 11.24 -14.69 10.00
CA VAL A 75 10.23 -15.35 9.13
C VAL A 75 10.82 -16.35 8.13
N GLU A 76 12.11 -16.21 7.79
CA GLU A 76 12.83 -17.15 6.93
C GLU A 76 12.94 -18.57 7.52
N GLN A 77 12.74 -18.72 8.84
CA GLN A 77 12.68 -20.03 9.50
C GLN A 77 11.39 -20.80 9.17
N ILE A 78 10.34 -20.11 8.70
CA ILE A 78 9.09 -20.74 8.31
C ILE A 78 9.25 -21.29 6.88
N PRO A 79 8.97 -22.58 6.63
CA PRO A 79 8.99 -23.13 5.28
C PRO A 79 8.09 -22.35 4.33
N SER A 80 8.57 -22.06 3.12
CA SER A 80 7.80 -21.27 2.15
C SER A 80 6.46 -21.90 1.77
N VAL A 81 6.33 -23.23 1.87
CA VAL A 81 5.07 -23.95 1.66
C VAL A 81 4.01 -23.56 2.70
N ASP A 82 4.38 -23.44 3.97
CA ASP A 82 3.45 -23.05 5.05
C ASP A 82 2.98 -21.60 4.86
N ILE A 83 3.89 -20.71 4.48
CA ILE A 83 3.56 -19.31 4.15
C ILE A 83 2.60 -19.26 2.96
N TRP A 84 2.86 -20.06 1.93
CA TRP A 84 2.04 -20.13 0.74
C TRP A 84 0.64 -20.67 1.04
N GLU A 85 0.51 -21.72 1.84
CA GLU A 85 -0.79 -22.25 2.27
C GLU A 85 -1.59 -21.21 3.08
N ALA A 86 -0.95 -20.54 4.04
CA ALA A 86 -1.59 -19.47 4.81
C ALA A 86 -2.03 -18.30 3.91
N HIS A 87 -1.22 -17.97 2.90
CA HIS A 87 -1.57 -16.96 1.89
C HIS A 87 -2.76 -17.37 1.04
N LEU A 88 -2.80 -18.62 0.54
CA LEU A 88 -3.93 -19.13 -0.23
C LEU A 88 -5.23 -19.10 0.59
N LEU A 89 -5.18 -19.45 1.88
CA LEU A 89 -6.34 -19.31 2.77
C LEU A 89 -6.78 -17.84 2.92
N ALA A 90 -5.84 -16.91 3.04
CA ALA A 90 -6.16 -15.48 3.13
C ALA A 90 -6.78 -14.96 1.82
N LYS A 91 -6.31 -15.45 0.67
CA LYS A 91 -6.85 -15.14 -0.65
C LYS A 91 -8.26 -15.71 -0.86
N ASP A 92 -8.54 -16.92 -0.39
CA ASP A 92 -9.90 -17.49 -0.41
C ASP A 92 -10.88 -16.60 0.37
N ILE A 93 -10.49 -16.15 1.57
CA ILE A 93 -11.28 -15.21 2.39
C ILE A 93 -11.58 -13.91 1.61
N LEU A 94 -10.58 -13.36 0.92
CA LEU A 94 -10.75 -12.16 0.08
C LEU A 94 -11.77 -12.41 -1.05
N ILE A 95 -11.63 -13.52 -1.76
CA ILE A 95 -12.51 -13.88 -2.88
C ILE A 95 -13.94 -14.06 -2.39
N ARG A 96 -14.14 -14.75 -1.27
CA ARG A 96 -15.47 -14.91 -0.64
C ARG A 96 -16.08 -13.57 -0.24
N LEU A 97 -15.29 -12.68 0.36
CA LEU A 97 -15.76 -11.33 0.72
C LEU A 97 -16.22 -10.53 -0.52
N VAL A 98 -15.51 -10.66 -1.64
CA VAL A 98 -15.92 -10.06 -2.91
C VAL A 98 -17.17 -10.73 -3.44
N TYR A 99 -17.24 -12.06 -3.40
CA TYR A 99 -18.41 -12.84 -3.82
C TYR A 99 -19.68 -12.39 -3.10
N GLU A 100 -19.64 -12.25 -1.78
CA GLU A 100 -20.80 -11.81 -0.97
C GLU A 100 -21.29 -10.40 -1.34
N ARG A 101 -20.39 -9.53 -1.80
CA ARG A 101 -20.71 -8.12 -2.09
C ARG A 101 -21.07 -7.84 -3.53
N ARG A 102 -20.53 -8.63 -4.47
CA ARG A 102 -20.52 -8.34 -5.92
C ARG A 102 -20.84 -9.56 -6.79
N GLY A 103 -20.97 -10.76 -6.21
CA GLY A 103 -21.10 -12.01 -6.95
C GLY A 103 -19.74 -12.60 -7.40
N PRO A 104 -19.75 -13.74 -8.13
CA PRO A 104 -18.55 -14.46 -8.56
C PRO A 104 -17.73 -13.71 -9.61
N LEU A 105 -16.91 -12.77 -9.14
CA LEU A 105 -16.03 -11.96 -9.98
C LEU A 105 -14.57 -12.44 -9.97
N LEU A 106 -14.13 -13.05 -8.87
CA LEU A 106 -12.72 -13.44 -8.68
C LEU A 106 -12.50 -14.95 -8.82
N ASN A 107 -11.30 -15.34 -9.27
CA ASN A 107 -10.88 -16.72 -9.47
C ASN A 107 -9.62 -17.02 -8.65
N MET A 108 -9.67 -18.07 -7.83
CA MET A 108 -8.59 -18.45 -6.93
C MET A 108 -7.26 -18.74 -7.64
N SER A 109 -7.32 -19.28 -8.86
CA SER A 109 -6.14 -19.67 -9.64
C SER A 109 -5.42 -18.49 -10.29
N LEU A 110 -6.02 -17.29 -10.29
CA LEU A 110 -5.42 -16.11 -10.91
C LEU A 110 -4.79 -15.19 -9.87
N PRO A 111 -3.64 -14.56 -10.15
CA PRO A 111 -3.03 -13.60 -9.24
C PRO A 111 -3.90 -12.35 -9.06
N VAL A 112 -3.96 -11.84 -7.82
CA VAL A 112 -4.73 -10.69 -7.39
C VAL A 112 -3.80 -9.53 -7.05
N ILE A 113 -3.92 -8.44 -7.81
CA ILE A 113 -3.24 -7.17 -7.55
C ILE A 113 -4.14 -6.30 -6.67
N GLY A 114 -3.71 -6.03 -5.44
CA GLY A 114 -4.42 -5.20 -4.47
C GLY A 114 -3.96 -3.74 -4.49
N PHE A 115 -4.90 -2.79 -4.43
CA PHE A 115 -4.63 -1.39 -4.15
C PHE A 115 -5.65 -0.84 -3.17
N ALA A 116 -5.24 -0.49 -1.94
CA ALA A 116 -6.14 0.17 -1.00
C ALA A 116 -5.57 1.44 -0.36
N ARG A 117 -6.13 2.60 -0.71
CA ARG A 117 -5.76 3.90 -0.13
C ARG A 117 -6.93 4.87 -0.13
N ARG A 118 -6.87 5.92 0.71
CA ARG A 118 -7.75 7.10 0.55
C ARG A 118 -7.59 7.66 -0.87
N MET A 119 -8.71 7.94 -1.53
CA MET A 119 -8.71 8.45 -2.90
C MET A 119 -8.54 9.96 -2.86
N THR A 120 -7.31 10.40 -3.12
CA THR A 120 -6.86 11.81 -3.11
C THR A 120 -5.90 11.98 -4.29
N ALA A 121 -5.90 13.14 -4.95
CA ALA A 121 -5.12 13.39 -6.17
C ALA A 121 -3.63 12.98 -6.08
N TYR A 122 -2.94 13.32 -4.99
CA TYR A 122 -1.51 13.03 -4.81
C TYR A 122 -1.15 11.53 -4.68
N LYS A 123 -2.13 10.64 -4.50
CA LYS A 123 -1.90 9.19 -4.34
C LYS A 123 -2.01 8.42 -5.65
N ARG A 124 -2.33 9.09 -6.76
CA ARG A 124 -2.29 8.55 -8.13
C ARG A 124 -2.92 7.17 -8.30
N ALA A 125 -4.12 6.97 -7.73
CA ALA A 125 -4.85 5.70 -7.88
C ALA A 125 -5.14 5.36 -9.35
N ASN A 126 -5.23 6.38 -10.21
CA ASN A 126 -5.39 6.28 -11.66
C ASN A 126 -4.13 5.82 -12.41
N LEU A 127 -2.94 5.79 -11.78
CA LEU A 127 -1.70 5.41 -12.47
C LEU A 127 -1.73 3.96 -12.95
N LEU A 128 -2.35 3.06 -12.18
CA LEU A 128 -2.54 1.67 -12.61
C LEU A 128 -3.33 1.59 -13.92
N PHE A 129 -4.25 2.52 -14.13
CA PHE A 129 -5.16 2.57 -15.27
C PHE A 129 -4.77 3.59 -16.33
N SER A 130 -3.55 4.14 -16.27
CA SER A 130 -3.10 5.15 -17.22
C SER A 130 -2.97 4.60 -18.64
N ASP A 131 -2.73 3.29 -18.76
CA ASP A 131 -2.64 2.58 -20.05
C ASP A 131 -3.44 1.27 -20.00
N LEU A 132 -4.73 1.39 -20.33
CA LEU A 132 -5.66 0.27 -20.35
C LEU A 132 -5.28 -0.77 -21.42
N ASN A 133 -4.76 -0.34 -22.58
CA ASN A 133 -4.38 -1.24 -23.66
C ASN A 133 -3.21 -2.13 -23.26
N ARG A 134 -2.22 -1.56 -22.57
CA ARG A 134 -1.11 -2.33 -22.00
C ARG A 134 -1.61 -3.35 -20.96
N LEU A 135 -2.52 -2.96 -20.07
CA LEU A 135 -3.13 -3.91 -19.13
C LEU A 135 -3.85 -5.05 -19.84
N LYS A 136 -4.69 -4.76 -20.84
CA LYS A 136 -5.39 -5.77 -21.64
C LYS A 136 -4.40 -6.71 -22.35
N ASN A 137 -3.33 -6.17 -22.91
CA ASN A 137 -2.31 -6.98 -23.59
C ASN A 137 -1.52 -7.87 -22.62
N MET A 138 -1.19 -7.37 -21.42
CA MET A 138 -0.57 -8.19 -20.38
C MET A 138 -1.52 -9.31 -19.92
N ALA A 139 -2.80 -9.00 -19.73
CA ALA A 139 -3.79 -9.99 -19.29
C ALA A 139 -4.01 -11.13 -20.31
N LYS A 140 -3.75 -10.90 -21.60
CA LYS A 140 -3.82 -11.95 -22.63
C LYS A 140 -2.74 -13.02 -22.46
N SER A 141 -1.53 -12.64 -22.08
CA SER A 141 -0.40 -13.58 -21.92
C SER A 141 -0.26 -14.08 -20.48
N GLN A 142 -0.58 -13.24 -19.50
CA GLN A 142 -0.53 -13.54 -18.08
C GLN A 142 -1.83 -13.03 -17.44
N PRO A 143 -2.88 -13.85 -17.35
CA PRO A 143 -4.15 -13.42 -16.77
C PRO A 143 -3.99 -13.07 -15.29
N PHE A 144 -4.59 -11.95 -14.86
CA PHE A 144 -4.59 -11.48 -13.48
C PHE A 144 -5.90 -10.75 -13.16
N GLN A 145 -6.08 -10.40 -11.89
CA GLN A 145 -7.27 -9.72 -11.38
C GLN A 145 -6.86 -8.56 -10.47
N ILE A 146 -7.72 -7.55 -10.33
CA ILE A 146 -7.44 -6.37 -9.53
C ILE A 146 -8.48 -6.23 -8.42
N VAL A 147 -8.05 -5.91 -7.21
CA VAL A 147 -8.93 -5.50 -6.11
C VAL A 147 -8.53 -4.11 -5.64
N LEU A 148 -9.45 -3.16 -5.76
CA LEU A 148 -9.29 -1.79 -5.30
C LEU A 148 -10.00 -1.59 -3.95
N ALA A 149 -9.53 -0.67 -3.12
CA ALA A 149 -10.28 -0.18 -1.97
C ALA A 149 -9.94 1.28 -1.70
N GLY A 150 -10.94 2.06 -1.30
CA GLY A 150 -10.69 3.44 -0.94
C GLY A 150 -11.96 4.22 -0.70
N LYS A 151 -11.79 5.34 -0.01
CA LYS A 151 -12.83 6.34 0.21
C LYS A 151 -12.25 7.72 -0.07
N ALA A 152 -13.05 8.59 -0.66
CA ALA A 152 -12.79 10.02 -0.73
C ALA A 152 -13.36 10.69 0.52
N HIS A 153 -12.83 11.85 0.89
CA HIS A 153 -13.43 12.65 1.95
C HIS A 153 -14.77 13.24 1.44
N PRO A 154 -15.82 13.39 2.27
CA PRO A 154 -17.13 13.90 1.81
C PRO A 154 -17.09 15.29 1.14
N ARG A 155 -16.08 16.10 1.46
CA ARG A 155 -15.86 17.44 0.89
C ARG A 155 -14.76 17.49 -0.19
N ASP A 156 -14.19 16.34 -0.57
CA ASP A 156 -13.13 16.24 -1.58
C ASP A 156 -13.74 15.83 -2.92
N GLU A 157 -14.20 16.82 -3.69
CA GLU A 157 -14.83 16.62 -4.99
C GLU A 157 -13.88 15.97 -6.01
N GLU A 158 -12.58 16.28 -5.93
CA GLU A 158 -11.57 15.67 -6.79
C GLU A 158 -11.38 14.20 -6.46
N GLY A 159 -11.30 13.85 -5.17
CA GLY A 159 -11.26 12.46 -4.72
C GLY A 159 -12.48 11.64 -5.15
N LYS A 160 -13.68 12.24 -5.15
CA LYS A 160 -14.90 11.59 -5.65
C LYS A 160 -14.84 11.35 -7.16
N ARG A 161 -14.39 12.34 -7.95
CA ARG A 161 -14.19 12.18 -9.41
C ARG A 161 -13.19 11.08 -9.73
N ILE A 162 -12.12 10.94 -8.96
CA ILE A 162 -11.16 9.83 -9.11
C ILE A 162 -11.85 8.47 -8.89
N ILE A 163 -12.72 8.35 -7.88
CA ILE A 163 -13.48 7.10 -7.65
C ILE A 163 -14.39 6.78 -8.83
N GLU A 164 -15.09 7.79 -9.36
CA GLU A 164 -15.98 7.63 -10.52
C GLU A 164 -15.20 7.16 -11.77
N GLN A 165 -14.07 7.82 -12.06
CA GLN A 165 -13.19 7.43 -13.17
C GLN A 165 -12.67 6.00 -13.01
N LEU A 166 -12.24 5.61 -11.82
CA LEU A 166 -11.79 4.24 -11.54
C LEU A 166 -12.91 3.22 -11.77
N HIS A 167 -14.16 3.57 -11.44
CA HIS A 167 -15.30 2.70 -11.69
C HIS A 167 -15.57 2.53 -13.19
N GLN A 168 -15.53 3.62 -13.96
CA GLN A 168 -15.66 3.58 -15.42
C GLN A 168 -14.54 2.76 -16.07
N GLN A 169 -13.31 2.94 -15.61
CA GLN A 169 -12.14 2.17 -16.08
C GLN A 169 -12.29 0.68 -15.74
N ALA A 170 -12.75 0.34 -14.54
CA ALA A 170 -13.05 -1.03 -14.15
C ALA A 170 -14.09 -1.69 -15.06
N ILE A 171 -15.17 -0.97 -15.41
CA ILE A 171 -16.18 -1.44 -16.35
C ILE A 171 -15.57 -1.66 -17.75
N SER A 172 -14.74 -0.73 -18.23
CA SER A 172 -14.10 -0.83 -19.55
C SER A 172 -13.09 -1.99 -19.70
N LEU A 173 -12.62 -2.51 -18.55
CA LEU A 173 -11.70 -3.63 -18.46
C LEU A 173 -12.41 -4.96 -18.21
N ALA A 174 -13.71 -4.98 -17.94
CA ALA A 174 -14.41 -6.19 -17.49
C ALA A 174 -14.35 -7.35 -18.49
N ASP A 175 -14.11 -7.06 -19.78
CA ASP A 175 -13.89 -8.04 -20.85
C ASP A 175 -12.52 -8.72 -20.79
N ALA A 176 -11.56 -8.16 -20.04
CA ALA A 176 -10.15 -8.58 -20.04
C ALA A 176 -9.57 -8.81 -18.64
N VAL A 177 -9.99 -8.03 -17.63
CA VAL A 177 -9.48 -8.06 -16.26
C VAL A 177 -10.64 -7.85 -15.28
N ASN A 178 -10.80 -8.78 -14.34
CA ASN A 178 -11.78 -8.66 -13.27
C ASN A 178 -11.32 -7.63 -12.23
N VAL A 179 -12.17 -6.65 -11.91
CA VAL A 179 -11.86 -5.59 -10.94
C VAL A 179 -12.90 -5.52 -9.82
N ALA A 180 -12.51 -5.80 -8.57
CA ALA A 180 -13.38 -5.73 -7.39
C ALA A 180 -13.07 -4.52 -6.50
N LEU A 181 -14.01 -4.15 -5.61
CA LEU A 181 -13.84 -3.10 -4.60
C LEU A 181 -13.98 -3.67 -3.17
N ALA A 182 -12.89 -4.05 -2.50
CA ALA A 182 -12.90 -4.69 -1.18
C ALA A 182 -11.60 -4.49 -0.38
N ILE A 183 -11.64 -4.74 0.94
CA ILE A 183 -10.44 -4.74 1.81
C ILE A 183 -9.53 -5.90 1.37
N VAL A 184 -8.22 -5.72 1.48
CA VAL A 184 -7.20 -6.31 0.59
C VAL A 184 -6.23 -7.28 1.28
N SER A 185 -6.56 -7.82 2.47
CA SER A 185 -5.81 -8.95 3.02
C SER A 185 -6.02 -10.17 2.11
N GLY A 186 -4.95 -10.70 1.50
CA GLY A 186 -5.02 -11.81 0.54
C GLY A 186 -4.68 -11.45 -0.91
N SER A 187 -4.22 -10.23 -1.18
CA SER A 187 -3.62 -9.88 -2.49
C SER A 187 -2.25 -10.53 -2.67
N ASP A 188 -1.97 -11.07 -3.85
CA ASP A 188 -0.66 -11.61 -4.21
C ASP A 188 0.38 -10.49 -4.40
N VAL A 189 -0.05 -9.34 -4.91
CA VAL A 189 0.81 -8.16 -5.09
C VAL A 189 0.13 -6.93 -4.50
N TRP A 190 0.83 -6.24 -3.60
CA TRP A 190 0.36 -4.97 -3.03
C TRP A 190 0.94 -3.76 -3.77
N HIS A 191 0.09 -2.90 -4.30
CA HIS A 191 0.52 -1.74 -5.05
C HIS A 191 0.49 -0.44 -4.22
N GLN A 192 1.61 0.29 -4.17
CA GLN A 192 1.72 1.55 -3.41
C GLN A 192 2.42 2.65 -4.23
N TYR A 193 1.67 3.70 -4.59
CA TYR A 193 2.21 4.91 -5.22
C TYR A 193 1.99 6.17 -4.40
N SER A 194 2.95 7.10 -4.45
CA SER A 194 2.80 8.49 -4.00
C SER A 194 3.83 9.41 -4.66
N ASP A 195 3.45 10.67 -4.87
CA ASP A 195 4.33 11.71 -5.44
C ASP A 195 5.65 11.94 -4.67
N ALA A 196 5.64 11.70 -3.35
CA ALA A 196 6.83 11.87 -2.50
C ALA A 196 7.96 10.87 -2.81
N ALA A 197 7.61 9.71 -3.39
CA ALA A 197 8.61 8.75 -3.86
C ALA A 197 9.13 9.10 -5.26
N ALA A 198 8.25 9.54 -6.18
CA ALA A 198 8.60 9.73 -7.59
C ALA A 198 9.64 10.84 -7.84
N ARG A 199 9.64 11.93 -7.06
CA ARG A 199 10.60 13.05 -7.27
C ARG A 199 11.99 12.83 -6.67
N GLY A 200 12.22 11.73 -5.94
CA GLY A 200 13.52 11.45 -5.33
C GLY A 200 14.16 10.12 -5.73
N PHE A 201 13.45 9.26 -6.48
CA PHE A 201 13.93 7.91 -6.79
C PHE A 201 14.74 7.82 -8.10
N TRP A 202 14.56 8.77 -9.02
CA TRP A 202 15.19 8.72 -10.36
C TRP A 202 16.51 9.50 -10.48
N HIS A 203 16.94 10.24 -9.46
CA HIS A 203 18.15 11.07 -9.53
C HIS A 203 19.35 10.55 -8.72
N GLN A 204 19.28 9.36 -8.10
CA GLN A 204 20.36 8.86 -7.22
C GLN A 204 20.76 7.39 -7.39
N ARG A 205 20.36 6.71 -8.47
CA ARG A 205 20.90 5.39 -8.82
C ARG A 205 20.95 5.28 -10.33
N TYR A 206 22.06 5.71 -10.93
CA TYR A 206 22.66 5.22 -12.19
C TYR A 206 23.86 6.10 -12.59
N GLU A 207 24.73 6.44 -11.65
CA GLU A 207 26.08 6.92 -11.97
C GLU A 207 27.08 6.12 -11.14
N SER A 208 28.12 5.63 -11.82
CA SER A 208 29.20 4.73 -11.36
C SER A 208 28.82 3.26 -11.14
N SER A 209 28.98 2.45 -12.19
CA SER A 209 30.14 1.56 -12.39
C SER A 209 29.73 0.22 -13.00
N PHE A 210 29.66 0.15 -14.33
CA PHE A 210 29.88 -1.08 -15.10
C PHE A 210 30.51 -0.69 -16.44
N GLN A 211 31.83 -0.77 -16.52
CA GLN A 211 32.56 -0.75 -17.78
C GLN A 211 32.59 -2.19 -18.30
N TRP A 212 32.19 -2.39 -19.56
CA TRP A 212 32.53 -3.58 -20.32
C TRP A 212 33.54 -3.16 -21.40
N SER A 213 34.74 -3.74 -21.35
CA SER A 213 35.64 -3.78 -22.50
C SER A 213 35.29 -4.98 -23.38
N ALA A 214 35.46 -4.78 -24.69
CA ALA A 214 35.25 -5.77 -25.75
C ALA A 214 36.13 -7.03 -25.61
#